data_AF-A0A7K6YEJ0-F1
#
_entry.id   AF-A0A7K6YEJ0-F1
#
_cell.length_a   1.000
_cell.length_b   1.000
_cell.length_c   1.000
_cell.angle_alpha   90.00
_cell.angle_beta   90.00
_cell.angle_gamma   90.00
#
_symmetry.space_group_name_H-M   'P 1'
#
loop_
_entity.id
_entity.type
_entity.pdbx_description
1 polymer ?
#
loop_
_entity_poly.entity_id
_entity_poly.type
_entity_poly.pdbx_seq_one_letter_code
_entity_poly.pdbx_strand_id
1 'polypeptide(L)'
;QDGKINIENEENIESEEEGEEDEEEEEEGGKEDNENEEESEEESANEDEQDGAADSHSDLESDLESEEEAAGNKEQKKDKTNENESQNVEKLDPKMEAARSELPYTFAVPESYETFQSLLAGRTIEQQLTILERIQKCNHPSLAVGNKAKLEKLFGFLLEYIGELATLDLPELRTIDKLVLPLYNLCQMFPEAASDSIKFILRDAAHDMEEVIEVKGRATFPGLDMLIYLKITSLLFPTSDFWHPVVTPAFIYMSQLLTKCRITTLQDVIKGLFICCLFLEYVSLSRRFVPEVINFLLGILHISLPKKQVQGYTVVHPFTPVGKNLELLLVCDKKDLESWQKQNLPLSIVTRLKETNTTEMNHIRLSCLALCFDLIKKCAALYESLPSFHEVMHPVRTLLTQHVPVNEYPEQMQEWYHSALKELESKVKRYTPLICEKKKPVPLKQYTPKIVKVLEFGRKQGGSKEEQERKQLIQKHKRELKGAIREIRKDNQFLARTQLSEIMERDSDRKRKVKELLGSLATQEGEWKAMKRRKRKN
;
A
#
# COMPACT_ATOMS: atom_id res chain seq x y z
N GLN A 1 49.55 43.41 20.79
CA GLN A 1 49.40 44.82 21.16
C GLN A 1 47.92 45.10 21.11
N ASP A 2 47.20 44.82 22.18
CA ASP A 2 46.92 45.72 23.32
C ASP A 2 45.41 46.03 23.19
N GLY A 3 44.54 45.94 24.19
CA GLY A 3 44.67 45.75 25.63
C GLY A 3 43.43 46.36 26.29
N LYS A 4 43.09 45.88 27.49
CA LYS A 4 42.46 46.59 28.64
C LYS A 4 41.01 47.11 28.46
N ILE A 5 40.04 46.71 29.30
CA ILE A 5 39.85 46.89 30.76
C ILE A 5 39.40 48.32 31.14
N ASN A 6 38.31 48.34 31.93
CA ASN A 6 37.74 49.35 32.84
C ASN A 6 36.97 50.55 32.29
N ILE A 7 35.78 50.77 32.86
CA ILE A 7 35.55 51.82 33.87
C ILE A 7 34.35 51.41 34.74
N GLU A 8 34.61 51.39 36.04
CA GLU A 8 33.68 51.36 37.17
C GLU A 8 32.88 52.68 37.24
N ASN A 9 31.68 52.66 37.83
CA ASN A 9 31.36 53.61 38.90
C ASN A 9 30.08 53.20 39.62
N GLU A 10 30.31 52.83 40.87
CA GLU A 10 29.36 52.72 41.96
C GLU A 10 28.81 54.10 42.32
N GLU A 11 27.53 54.17 42.71
CA GLU A 11 27.14 54.94 43.90
C GLU A 11 26.27 54.03 44.76
N ASN A 12 26.90 53.51 45.80
CA ASN A 12 26.34 52.86 46.96
C ASN A 12 26.00 53.94 48.00
N ILE A 13 24.80 53.87 48.58
CA ILE A 13 24.50 54.29 49.97
C ILE A 13 23.52 53.19 50.44
N GLU A 14 24.01 52.10 51.07
CA GLU A 14 24.21 51.95 52.53
C GLU A 14 23.00 52.45 53.33
N SER A 15 22.45 51.77 54.32
CA SER A 15 22.69 50.52 55.06
C SER A 15 21.41 50.41 55.94
N GLU A 16 21.02 49.33 56.61
CA GLU A 16 21.72 48.41 57.50
C GLU A 16 20.61 47.46 58.02
N GLU A 17 20.78 46.14 57.92
CA GLU A 17 21.00 45.22 59.07
C GLU A 17 19.69 44.72 59.71
N GLU A 18 19.44 43.45 60.04
CA GLU A 18 20.22 42.23 60.36
C GLU A 18 19.19 41.07 60.29
N GLY A 19 19.49 39.79 60.12
CA GLY A 19 20.76 39.07 60.13
C GLY A 19 20.54 37.55 60.04
N GLU A 20 21.70 36.88 59.95
CA GLU A 20 22.04 35.49 60.33
C GLU A 20 21.52 34.35 59.43
N GLU A 21 22.39 33.79 58.56
CA GLU A 21 23.50 32.82 58.80
C GLU A 21 22.97 31.38 58.67
N ASP A 22 23.32 30.69 57.58
CA ASP A 22 24.45 29.74 57.47
C ASP A 22 23.96 28.31 57.76
N GLU A 23 24.42 27.22 57.17
CA GLU A 23 25.45 26.88 56.19
C GLU A 23 25.15 25.39 55.84
N GLU A 24 25.55 24.97 54.63
CA GLU A 24 26.29 23.72 54.33
C GLU A 24 25.79 22.35 54.85
N GLU A 25 26.01 21.20 54.23
CA GLU A 25 26.52 20.73 52.94
C GLU A 25 26.23 19.21 52.94
N GLU A 26 26.66 18.56 51.86
CA GLU A 26 27.05 17.15 51.76
C GLU A 26 26.11 16.20 51.00
N GLU A 27 26.53 16.06 49.75
CA GLU A 27 26.37 14.97 48.79
C GLU A 27 26.76 13.58 49.33
N GLU A 28 26.20 12.55 48.71
CA GLU A 28 26.88 11.38 48.10
C GLU A 28 25.77 10.35 47.82
N GLY A 29 25.67 9.64 46.69
CA GLY A 29 26.65 9.30 45.68
C GLY A 29 26.57 7.80 45.39
N GLY A 30 25.95 7.41 44.28
CA GLY A 30 26.48 6.35 43.41
C GLY A 30 25.91 4.90 43.45
N LYS A 31 25.66 4.43 42.21
CA LYS A 31 25.97 3.10 41.61
C LYS A 31 24.87 2.02 41.58
N GLU A 32 24.40 1.68 40.36
CA GLU A 32 24.82 0.54 39.47
C GLU A 32 24.26 -0.78 40.04
N ASP A 33 23.60 -1.70 39.33
CA ASP A 33 23.71 -2.27 37.98
C ASP A 33 22.49 -3.24 37.86
N ASN A 34 21.74 -3.37 36.75
CA ASN A 34 22.02 -4.13 35.52
C ASN A 34 21.04 -5.34 35.40
N GLU A 35 20.95 -5.85 34.17
CA GLU A 35 20.36 -7.12 33.70
C GLU A 35 18.99 -7.14 33.00
N ASN A 36 19.12 -7.53 31.72
CA ASN A 36 18.14 -7.89 30.71
C ASN A 36 17.29 -9.10 31.09
N GLU A 37 16.13 -9.26 30.45
CA GLU A 37 15.74 -10.52 29.83
C GLU A 37 14.75 -10.29 28.70
N GLU A 38 14.98 -11.01 27.59
CA GLU A 38 14.26 -11.01 26.32
C GLU A 38 13.01 -11.93 26.36
N GLU A 39 12.19 -11.76 25.31
CA GLU A 39 11.27 -12.75 24.72
C GLU A 39 10.06 -13.23 25.54
N SER A 40 8.84 -12.99 25.01
CA SER A 40 8.05 -14.05 24.34
C SER A 40 6.68 -13.51 23.92
N GLU A 41 6.34 -13.81 22.66
CA GLU A 41 5.00 -13.75 22.08
C GLU A 41 4.06 -14.70 22.83
N GLU A 42 2.76 -14.40 22.89
CA GLU A 42 1.72 -15.39 22.56
C GLU A 42 0.32 -14.77 22.42
N GLU A 43 -0.43 -15.44 21.56
CA GLU A 43 -1.76 -15.17 21.06
C GLU A 43 -2.85 -15.23 22.14
N SER A 44 -4.01 -14.60 21.87
CA SER A 44 -5.26 -15.03 22.50
C SER A 44 -6.37 -15.14 21.47
N ALA A 45 -6.70 -16.38 21.13
CA ALA A 45 -7.93 -16.77 20.47
C ALA A 45 -8.93 -17.31 21.50
N ASN A 46 -10.18 -16.91 21.29
CA ASN A 46 -11.46 -17.58 21.54
C ASN A 46 -11.99 -17.84 22.96
N GLU A 47 -13.28 -17.51 23.07
CA GLU A 47 -14.44 -18.33 23.49
C GLU A 47 -15.47 -17.34 24.08
N ASP A 48 -16.79 -17.43 23.94
CA ASP A 48 -17.75 -18.20 23.15
C ASP A 48 -19.10 -17.59 23.60
N GLU A 49 -20.15 -17.59 22.76
CA GLU A 49 -21.51 -17.89 23.25
C GLU A 49 -22.47 -18.17 22.07
N GLN A 50 -23.13 -19.32 22.23
CA GLN A 50 -23.99 -20.05 21.32
C GLN A 50 -25.47 -19.62 21.39
N ASP A 51 -26.21 -20.23 20.44
CA ASP A 51 -27.61 -20.70 20.52
C ASP A 51 -28.64 -19.79 19.82
N GLY A 52 -29.56 -20.24 18.96
CA GLY A 52 -29.93 -21.57 18.47
C GLY A 52 -31.33 -21.44 17.85
N ALA A 53 -31.61 -22.12 16.73
CA ALA A 53 -32.97 -22.49 16.32
C ALA A 53 -32.94 -23.50 15.15
N ALA A 54 -33.41 -24.70 15.44
CA ALA A 54 -33.73 -25.76 14.50
C ALA A 54 -35.04 -25.45 13.75
N ASP A 55 -35.18 -25.94 12.52
CA ASP A 55 -36.43 -26.61 12.15
C ASP A 55 -36.22 -27.70 11.11
N SER A 56 -36.97 -28.77 11.31
CA SER A 56 -36.98 -30.07 10.67
C SER A 56 -38.04 -30.10 9.59
N HIS A 57 -37.78 -30.71 8.44
CA HIS A 57 -38.82 -31.49 7.77
C HIS A 57 -38.20 -32.54 6.84
N SER A 58 -38.29 -33.78 7.31
CA SER A 58 -38.30 -35.02 6.54
C SER A 58 -39.56 -35.10 5.67
N ASP A 59 -39.45 -35.65 4.47
CA ASP A 59 -40.51 -36.47 3.87
C ASP A 59 -39.87 -37.55 2.98
N LEU A 60 -40.02 -38.79 3.43
CA LEU A 60 -39.83 -40.04 2.70
C LEU A 60 -41.23 -40.53 2.33
N GLU A 61 -41.52 -40.69 1.04
CA GLU A 61 -42.51 -41.69 0.60
C GLU A 61 -41.94 -42.49 -0.58
N SER A 62 -42.09 -43.79 -0.41
CA SER A 62 -41.78 -44.91 -1.28
C SER A 62 -42.75 -45.01 -2.45
N ASP A 63 -42.29 -45.51 -3.61
CA ASP A 63 -43.01 -46.59 -4.27
C ASP A 63 -42.08 -47.46 -5.11
N LEU A 64 -42.20 -48.77 -4.86
CA LEU A 64 -41.60 -49.87 -5.60
C LEU A 64 -42.62 -50.32 -6.64
N GLU A 65 -42.24 -50.41 -7.91
CA GLU A 65 -42.84 -51.39 -8.81
C GLU A 65 -41.82 -51.83 -9.88
N SER A 66 -41.91 -53.12 -10.16
CA SER A 66 -40.93 -54.02 -10.77
C SER A 66 -41.33 -54.47 -12.18
N GLU A 67 -40.39 -55.20 -12.82
CA GLU A 67 -40.50 -56.06 -14.02
C GLU A 67 -40.32 -55.36 -15.38
N GLU A 68 -39.26 -55.61 -16.17
CA GLU A 68 -38.68 -56.83 -16.80
C GLU A 68 -39.19 -57.10 -18.23
N GLU A 69 -38.32 -57.79 -18.99
CA GLU A 69 -38.43 -58.37 -20.35
C GLU A 69 -38.01 -57.45 -21.53
N ALA A 70 -36.80 -57.59 -22.11
CA ALA A 70 -36.29 -58.64 -23.05
C ALA A 70 -36.59 -58.27 -24.53
N ALA A 71 -35.75 -58.46 -25.57
CA ALA A 71 -34.58 -59.31 -25.79
C ALA A 71 -33.78 -58.87 -27.05
N GLY A 72 -32.49 -59.25 -27.09
CA GLY A 72 -31.76 -59.72 -28.29
C GLY A 72 -31.13 -58.67 -29.23
N ASN A 73 -29.91 -58.82 -29.75
CA ASN A 73 -28.96 -59.92 -29.73
C ASN A 73 -27.55 -59.41 -30.13
N LYS A 74 -26.51 -60.15 -29.70
CA LYS A 74 -25.08 -59.94 -29.96
C LYS A 74 -24.71 -60.29 -31.42
N GLU A 75 -23.63 -59.72 -31.94
CA GLU A 75 -22.37 -60.46 -32.20
C GLU A 75 -21.27 -59.60 -32.84
N GLN A 76 -20.06 -59.76 -32.29
CA GLN A 76 -18.79 -59.32 -32.85
C GLN A 76 -18.29 -60.34 -33.89
N LYS A 77 -17.55 -59.89 -34.91
CA LYS A 77 -16.30 -60.56 -35.34
C LYS A 77 -15.42 -59.67 -36.22
N LYS A 78 -14.12 -59.77 -35.92
CA LYS A 78 -12.93 -59.23 -36.60
C LYS A 78 -12.79 -59.77 -38.03
N ASP A 79 -12.17 -59.01 -38.94
CA ASP A 79 -10.84 -59.35 -39.47
C ASP A 79 -10.14 -58.18 -40.21
N LYS A 80 -8.83 -58.34 -40.39
CA LYS A 80 -7.78 -57.38 -40.78
C LYS A 80 -7.60 -57.14 -42.29
N THR A 81 -6.96 -55.99 -42.58
CA THR A 81 -5.95 -55.69 -43.64
C THR A 81 -6.28 -55.87 -45.13
N ASN A 82 -6.22 -54.78 -45.93
CA ASN A 82 -5.04 -54.42 -46.75
C ASN A 82 -5.23 -53.09 -47.51
N GLU A 83 -4.08 -52.46 -47.76
CA GLU A 83 -3.81 -51.22 -48.51
C GLU A 83 -4.16 -51.35 -50.02
N ASN A 84 -4.71 -50.30 -50.64
CA ASN A 84 -3.98 -49.42 -51.58
C ASN A 84 -4.89 -48.43 -52.31
N GLU A 85 -4.27 -47.30 -52.62
CA GLU A 85 -4.75 -46.09 -53.26
C GLU A 85 -5.51 -46.30 -54.58
N SER A 86 -6.53 -45.47 -54.84
CA SER A 86 -6.53 -44.55 -55.99
C SER A 86 -7.80 -43.69 -56.02
N GLN A 87 -7.57 -42.38 -56.04
CA GLN A 87 -8.38 -41.28 -56.57
C GLN A 87 -9.76 -41.59 -57.16
N ASN A 88 -10.80 -40.93 -56.61
CA ASN A 88 -11.85 -40.34 -57.45
C ASN A 88 -12.46 -39.11 -56.77
N VAL A 89 -12.35 -37.98 -57.46
CA VAL A 89 -13.01 -36.72 -57.15
C VAL A 89 -14.46 -36.84 -57.57
N GLU A 90 -15.38 -37.03 -56.62
CA GLU A 90 -16.82 -36.90 -56.86
C GLU A 90 -17.42 -35.82 -55.95
N LYS A 91 -17.73 -34.71 -56.61
CA LYS A 91 -18.72 -33.65 -56.30
C LYS A 91 -19.27 -33.68 -54.86
N LEU A 92 -18.77 -32.76 -54.03
CA LEU A 92 -19.37 -32.38 -52.77
C LEU A 92 -20.79 -31.83 -53.00
N ASP A 93 -21.78 -32.43 -52.34
CA ASP A 93 -23.15 -31.95 -52.32
C ASP A 93 -23.23 -30.56 -51.64
N PRO A 94 -23.88 -29.54 -52.27
CA PRO A 94 -24.00 -28.20 -51.69
C PRO A 94 -24.85 -28.16 -50.41
N LYS A 95 -25.55 -29.25 -50.08
CA LYS A 95 -26.29 -29.40 -48.80
C LYS A 95 -25.39 -29.78 -47.62
N MET A 96 -24.27 -30.46 -47.85
CA MET A 96 -23.30 -30.79 -46.79
C MET A 96 -22.38 -29.62 -46.44
N GLU A 97 -22.08 -28.73 -47.38
CA GLU A 97 -21.40 -27.46 -47.10
C GLU A 97 -22.29 -26.49 -46.33
N ALA A 98 -23.59 -26.42 -46.66
CA ALA A 98 -24.56 -25.66 -45.89
C ALA A 98 -24.71 -26.19 -44.45
N ALA A 99 -24.79 -27.51 -44.24
CA ALA A 99 -24.85 -28.11 -42.91
C ALA A 99 -23.54 -27.94 -42.09
N ARG A 100 -22.38 -27.84 -42.74
CA ARG A 100 -21.11 -27.49 -42.07
C ARG A 100 -21.01 -26.01 -41.70
N SER A 101 -21.76 -25.15 -42.40
CA SER A 101 -21.88 -23.72 -42.08
C SER A 101 -22.85 -23.43 -40.93
N GLU A 102 -23.73 -24.36 -40.58
CA GLU A 102 -24.63 -24.26 -39.43
C GLU A 102 -23.91 -24.69 -38.14
N LEU A 103 -23.52 -23.70 -37.33
CA LEU A 103 -22.90 -23.94 -36.03
C LEU A 103 -23.90 -24.57 -35.05
N PRO A 104 -23.52 -25.65 -34.34
CA PRO A 104 -24.32 -26.20 -33.23
C PRO A 104 -24.74 -25.13 -32.21
N TYR A 105 -25.97 -25.23 -31.71
CA TYR A 105 -26.47 -24.26 -30.72
C TYR A 105 -25.80 -24.45 -29.35
N THR A 106 -25.46 -25.70 -28.99
CA THR A 106 -24.78 -26.07 -27.75
C THR A 106 -23.34 -26.49 -28.02
N PHE A 107 -22.41 -25.93 -27.24
CA PHE A 107 -21.02 -26.36 -27.22
C PHE A 107 -20.63 -26.67 -25.78
N ALA A 108 -20.03 -27.85 -25.56
CA ALA A 108 -19.39 -28.16 -24.29
C ALA A 108 -18.09 -27.34 -24.16
N VAL A 109 -17.69 -27.01 -22.93
CA VAL A 109 -16.38 -26.39 -22.70
C VAL A 109 -15.27 -27.39 -23.07
N PRO A 110 -14.32 -27.02 -23.94
CA PRO A 110 -13.18 -27.85 -24.27
C PRO A 110 -12.36 -28.20 -23.02
N GLU A 111 -11.95 -29.46 -22.90
CA GLU A 111 -11.13 -29.92 -21.77
C GLU A 111 -9.62 -29.87 -22.07
N SER A 112 -9.25 -29.81 -23.35
CA SER A 112 -7.87 -29.70 -23.80
C SER A 112 -7.68 -28.59 -24.85
N TYR A 113 -6.47 -28.06 -24.93
CA TYR A 113 -6.09 -27.06 -25.92
C TYR A 113 -6.30 -27.54 -27.36
N GLU A 114 -5.90 -28.77 -27.68
CA GLU A 114 -6.06 -29.36 -29.03
C GLU A 114 -7.53 -29.42 -29.47
N THR A 115 -8.43 -29.79 -28.55
CA THR A 115 -9.88 -29.79 -28.85
C THR A 115 -10.39 -28.38 -29.11
N PHE A 116 -9.93 -27.39 -28.36
CA PHE A 116 -10.28 -25.99 -28.57
C PHE A 116 -9.76 -25.46 -29.91
N GLN A 117 -8.50 -25.72 -30.24
CA GLN A 117 -7.89 -25.32 -31.51
C GLN A 117 -8.65 -25.93 -32.70
N SER A 118 -9.00 -27.21 -32.63
CA SER A 118 -9.78 -27.88 -33.69
C SER A 118 -11.19 -27.30 -33.88
N LEU A 119 -11.79 -26.75 -32.82
CA LEU A 119 -13.09 -26.09 -32.90
C LEU A 119 -13.01 -24.74 -33.61
N LEU A 120 -11.87 -24.04 -33.53
CA LEU A 120 -11.70 -22.69 -34.10
C LEU A 120 -10.98 -22.70 -35.44
N ALA A 121 -10.12 -23.68 -35.71
CA ALA A 121 -9.33 -23.80 -36.91
C ALA A 121 -10.21 -23.88 -38.17
N GLY A 122 -9.89 -23.08 -39.20
CA GLY A 122 -10.57 -23.09 -40.50
C GLY A 122 -11.95 -22.42 -40.54
N ARG A 123 -12.39 -21.76 -39.45
CA ARG A 123 -13.67 -21.03 -39.39
C ARG A 123 -13.47 -19.53 -39.58
N THR A 124 -14.53 -18.83 -39.99
CA THR A 124 -14.49 -17.36 -40.11
C THR A 124 -14.46 -16.69 -38.74
N ILE A 125 -13.96 -15.45 -38.68
CA ILE A 125 -13.85 -14.67 -37.42
C ILE A 125 -15.22 -14.58 -36.70
N GLU A 126 -16.30 -14.33 -37.45
CA GLU A 126 -17.66 -14.24 -36.90
C GLU A 126 -18.14 -15.58 -36.33
N GLN A 127 -17.78 -16.69 -36.96
CA GLN A 127 -18.07 -18.03 -36.47
C GLN A 127 -17.29 -18.35 -35.20
N GLN A 128 -16.01 -17.97 -35.12
CA GLN A 128 -15.20 -18.14 -33.91
C GLN A 128 -15.78 -17.37 -32.72
N LEU A 129 -16.19 -16.11 -32.93
CA LEU A 129 -16.84 -15.31 -31.89
C LEU A 129 -18.17 -15.92 -31.42
N THR A 130 -19.01 -16.36 -32.35
CA THR A 130 -20.31 -16.98 -32.00
C THR A 130 -20.13 -18.31 -31.27
N ILE A 131 -19.10 -19.10 -31.60
CA ILE A 131 -18.75 -20.30 -30.84
C ILE A 131 -18.35 -19.93 -29.40
N LEU A 132 -17.46 -18.96 -29.23
CA LEU A 132 -17.02 -18.53 -27.90
C LEU A 132 -18.17 -17.97 -27.06
N GLU A 133 -19.04 -17.16 -27.65
CA GLU A 133 -20.25 -16.67 -26.97
C GLU A 133 -21.19 -17.80 -26.55
N ARG A 134 -21.40 -18.79 -27.42
CA ARG A 134 -22.25 -19.95 -27.11
C ARG A 134 -21.60 -20.81 -26.03
N ILE A 135 -20.29 -21.03 -26.05
CA ILE A 135 -19.57 -21.75 -24.98
C ILE A 135 -19.76 -21.03 -23.64
N GLN A 136 -19.60 -19.69 -23.59
CA GLN A 136 -19.79 -18.91 -22.37
C GLN A 136 -21.24 -18.95 -21.87
N LYS A 137 -22.23 -18.81 -22.77
CA LYS A 137 -23.66 -18.80 -22.42
C LYS A 137 -24.17 -20.19 -21.99
N CYS A 138 -23.84 -21.24 -22.72
CA CYS A 138 -24.30 -22.60 -22.43
C CYS A 138 -23.66 -23.21 -21.18
N ASN A 139 -22.49 -22.71 -20.77
CA ASN A 139 -21.75 -23.25 -19.63
C ASN A 139 -21.58 -22.22 -18.50
N HIS A 140 -22.54 -21.31 -18.32
CA HIS A 140 -22.49 -20.34 -17.24
C HIS A 140 -22.28 -21.03 -15.86
N PRO A 141 -21.50 -20.45 -14.92
CA PRO A 141 -21.17 -21.08 -13.64
C PRO A 141 -22.36 -21.51 -12.79
N SER A 142 -23.50 -20.83 -12.95
CA SER A 142 -24.74 -21.16 -12.25
C SER A 142 -25.43 -22.44 -12.74
N LEU A 143 -25.05 -22.98 -13.90
CA LEU A 143 -25.71 -24.14 -14.51
C LEU A 143 -25.18 -25.47 -13.97
N ALA A 144 -23.88 -25.58 -13.70
CA ALA A 144 -23.29 -26.79 -13.15
C ALA A 144 -22.00 -26.49 -12.36
N VAL A 145 -21.79 -27.21 -11.25
CA VAL A 145 -20.68 -27.02 -10.29
C VAL A 145 -19.30 -27.20 -10.94
N GLY A 146 -19.19 -27.99 -12.02
CA GLY A 146 -17.92 -28.22 -12.75
C GLY A 146 -17.59 -27.17 -13.83
N ASN A 147 -18.53 -26.29 -14.20
CA ASN A 147 -18.33 -25.37 -15.32
C ASN A 147 -17.34 -24.25 -15.00
N LYS A 148 -17.28 -23.81 -13.73
CA LYS A 148 -16.35 -22.77 -13.28
C LYS A 148 -14.89 -23.12 -13.60
N ALA A 149 -14.43 -24.28 -13.13
CA ALA A 149 -13.06 -24.74 -13.35
C ALA A 149 -12.74 -24.96 -14.86
N LYS A 150 -13.73 -25.38 -15.65
CA LYS A 150 -13.57 -25.55 -17.10
C LYS A 150 -13.45 -24.19 -17.82
N LEU A 151 -14.25 -23.20 -17.43
CA LEU A 151 -14.19 -21.84 -17.99
C LEU A 151 -12.92 -21.08 -17.57
N GLU A 152 -12.42 -21.32 -16.36
CA GLU A 152 -11.12 -20.79 -15.92
C GLU A 152 -9.98 -21.32 -16.82
N LYS A 153 -9.98 -22.62 -17.15
CA LYS A 153 -9.03 -23.20 -18.11
C LYS A 153 -9.20 -22.66 -19.53
N LEU A 154 -10.45 -22.40 -19.93
CA LEU A 154 -10.74 -21.81 -21.25
C LEU A 154 -10.06 -20.45 -21.44
N PHE A 155 -9.92 -19.64 -20.38
CA PHE A 155 -9.17 -18.38 -20.44
C PHE A 155 -7.71 -18.62 -20.83
N GLY A 156 -7.06 -19.61 -20.20
CA GLY A 156 -5.69 -20.03 -20.55
C GLY A 156 -5.58 -20.51 -22.00
N PHE A 157 -6.49 -21.38 -22.44
CA PHE A 157 -6.50 -21.87 -23.83
C PHE A 157 -6.71 -20.74 -24.86
N LEU A 158 -7.54 -19.75 -24.53
CA LEU A 158 -7.76 -18.60 -25.41
C LEU A 158 -6.51 -17.70 -25.49
N LEU A 159 -5.79 -17.51 -24.37
CA LEU A 159 -4.52 -16.80 -24.36
C LEU A 159 -3.45 -17.53 -25.17
N GLU A 160 -3.33 -18.85 -25.01
CA GLU A 160 -2.39 -19.69 -25.76
C GLU A 160 -2.70 -19.62 -27.27
N TYR A 161 -3.97 -19.72 -27.65
CA TYR A 161 -4.42 -19.57 -29.04
C TYR A 161 -4.09 -18.20 -29.63
N ILE A 162 -4.26 -17.12 -28.85
CA ILE A 162 -3.85 -15.77 -29.28
C ILE A 162 -2.32 -15.71 -29.50
N GLY A 163 -1.54 -16.39 -28.66
CA GLY A 163 -0.10 -16.52 -28.81
C GLY A 163 0.27 -17.22 -30.11
N GLU A 164 -0.35 -18.37 -30.39
CA GLU A 164 -0.11 -19.10 -31.64
C GLU A 164 -0.44 -18.24 -32.86
N LEU A 165 -1.61 -17.59 -32.88
CA LEU A 165 -2.00 -16.67 -33.95
C LEU A 165 -1.02 -15.52 -34.17
N ALA A 166 -0.32 -15.09 -33.11
CA ALA A 166 0.71 -14.07 -33.18
C ALA A 166 2.06 -14.60 -33.69
N THR A 167 2.36 -15.89 -33.49
CA THR A 167 3.59 -16.53 -33.97
C THR A 167 3.53 -16.97 -35.43
N LEU A 168 2.34 -17.08 -36.03
CA LEU A 168 2.18 -17.39 -37.45
C LEU A 168 2.95 -16.38 -38.34
N ASP A 169 3.52 -16.87 -39.45
CA ASP A 169 4.26 -16.04 -40.42
C ASP A 169 3.44 -14.84 -40.91
N LEU A 170 2.12 -15.05 -41.05
CA LEU A 170 1.12 -14.03 -41.30
C LEU A 170 0.24 -13.88 -40.05
N PRO A 171 0.53 -12.92 -39.16
CA PRO A 171 -0.21 -12.78 -37.92
C PRO A 171 -1.64 -12.29 -38.21
N GLU A 172 -2.63 -13.01 -37.71
CA GLU A 172 -4.05 -12.67 -37.85
C GLU A 172 -4.49 -11.61 -36.83
N LEU A 173 -3.89 -10.42 -36.89
CA LEU A 173 -4.12 -9.34 -35.91
C LEU A 173 -5.61 -8.91 -35.81
N ARG A 174 -6.37 -9.06 -36.91
CA ARG A 174 -7.81 -8.77 -36.92
C ARG A 174 -8.61 -9.78 -36.10
N THR A 175 -8.24 -11.05 -36.17
CA THR A 175 -8.85 -12.12 -35.38
C THR A 175 -8.53 -11.88 -33.90
N ILE A 176 -7.27 -11.59 -33.58
CA ILE A 176 -6.83 -11.28 -32.20
C ILE A 176 -7.61 -10.10 -31.62
N ASP A 177 -7.74 -8.97 -32.33
CA ASP A 177 -8.50 -7.79 -31.87
C ASP A 177 -9.95 -8.14 -31.49
N LYS A 178 -10.59 -9.01 -32.27
CA LYS A 178 -11.95 -9.48 -31.97
C LYS A 178 -12.01 -10.46 -30.79
N LEU A 179 -11.00 -11.30 -30.61
CA LEU A 179 -10.91 -12.26 -29.50
C LEU A 179 -10.65 -11.60 -28.13
N VAL A 180 -10.13 -10.36 -28.11
CA VAL A 180 -9.96 -9.60 -26.85
C VAL A 180 -11.29 -9.38 -26.12
N LEU A 181 -12.40 -9.22 -26.84
CA LEU A 181 -13.71 -9.00 -26.20
C LEU A 181 -14.20 -10.24 -25.43
N PRO A 182 -14.26 -11.45 -26.03
CA PRO A 182 -14.50 -12.69 -25.28
C PRO A 182 -13.54 -12.91 -24.11
N LEU A 183 -12.26 -12.55 -24.28
CA LEU A 183 -11.24 -12.64 -23.24
C LEU A 183 -11.54 -11.68 -22.07
N TYR A 184 -11.94 -10.45 -22.35
CA TYR A 184 -12.36 -9.47 -21.34
C TYR A 184 -13.59 -9.95 -20.56
N ASN A 185 -14.58 -10.51 -21.24
CA ASN A 185 -15.76 -11.07 -20.58
C ASN A 185 -15.39 -12.22 -19.62
N LEU A 186 -14.49 -13.11 -20.03
CA LEU A 186 -13.96 -14.17 -19.15
C LEU A 186 -13.17 -13.59 -17.96
N CYS A 187 -12.36 -12.56 -18.20
CA CYS A 187 -11.61 -11.87 -17.15
C CYS A 187 -12.53 -11.22 -16.10
N GLN A 188 -13.67 -10.65 -16.52
CA GLN A 188 -14.66 -10.07 -15.60
C GLN A 188 -15.38 -11.14 -14.77
N MET A 189 -15.60 -12.34 -15.34
CA MET A 189 -16.20 -13.45 -14.60
C MET A 189 -15.21 -14.12 -13.63
N PHE A 190 -13.93 -14.23 -14.00
CA PHE A 190 -12.89 -14.94 -13.23
C PHE A 190 -11.59 -14.11 -13.14
N PRO A 191 -11.55 -13.03 -12.35
CA PRO A 191 -10.40 -12.13 -12.31
C PRO A 191 -9.14 -12.78 -11.72
N GLU A 192 -9.28 -13.66 -10.73
CA GLU A 192 -8.15 -14.33 -10.07
C GLU A 192 -7.43 -15.27 -11.05
N ALA A 193 -8.17 -16.19 -11.68
CA ALA A 193 -7.63 -17.12 -12.67
C ALA A 193 -7.03 -16.39 -13.89
N ALA A 194 -7.66 -15.31 -14.34
CA ALA A 194 -7.13 -14.48 -15.41
C ALA A 194 -5.80 -13.80 -15.00
N SER A 195 -5.74 -13.30 -13.77
CA SER A 195 -4.52 -12.71 -13.22
C SER A 195 -3.38 -13.72 -13.12
N ASP A 196 -3.67 -14.93 -12.67
CA ASP A 196 -2.68 -16.01 -12.49
C ASP A 196 -2.14 -16.49 -13.83
N SER A 197 -3.00 -16.63 -14.84
CA SER A 197 -2.59 -17.01 -16.20
C SER A 197 -1.61 -16.00 -16.80
N ILE A 198 -1.89 -14.69 -16.66
CA ILE A 198 -1.01 -13.64 -17.20
C ILE A 198 0.25 -13.49 -16.35
N LYS A 199 0.16 -13.62 -15.02
CA LYS A 199 1.33 -13.66 -14.13
C LYS A 199 2.27 -14.82 -14.51
N PHE A 200 1.73 -15.98 -14.83
CA PHE A 200 2.52 -17.14 -15.25
C PHE A 200 3.30 -16.84 -16.53
N ILE A 201 2.63 -16.36 -17.58
CA ILE A 201 3.28 -15.96 -18.85
C ILE A 201 4.37 -14.90 -18.63
N LEU A 202 4.09 -13.87 -17.81
CA LEU A 202 5.05 -12.80 -17.52
C LEU A 202 6.25 -13.31 -16.72
N ARG A 203 6.03 -14.21 -15.76
CA ARG A 203 7.08 -14.79 -14.93
C ARG A 203 8.01 -15.66 -15.76
N ASP A 204 7.44 -16.54 -16.58
CA ASP A 204 8.21 -17.44 -17.45
C ASP A 204 9.04 -16.62 -18.44
N ALA A 205 8.43 -15.63 -19.11
CA ALA A 205 9.16 -14.75 -20.03
C ALA A 205 10.27 -13.93 -19.34
N ALA A 206 10.05 -13.49 -18.10
CA ALA A 206 11.07 -12.80 -17.31
C ALA A 206 12.23 -13.72 -16.91
N HIS A 207 11.91 -14.96 -16.52
CA HIS A 207 12.90 -15.97 -16.16
C HIS A 207 13.76 -16.35 -17.37
N ASP A 208 13.14 -16.65 -18.51
CA ASP A 208 13.83 -16.92 -19.78
C ASP A 208 14.78 -15.77 -20.17
N MET A 209 14.33 -14.53 -19.98
CA MET A 209 15.18 -13.36 -20.25
C MET A 209 16.39 -13.31 -19.32
N GLU A 210 16.20 -13.57 -18.03
CA GLU A 210 17.26 -13.55 -17.02
C GLU A 210 18.30 -14.64 -17.29
N GLU A 211 17.88 -15.87 -17.59
CA GLU A 211 18.78 -16.95 -18.00
C GLU A 211 19.62 -16.58 -19.22
N VAL A 212 18.99 -15.97 -20.24
CA VAL A 212 19.70 -15.52 -21.44
C VAL A 212 20.71 -14.41 -21.10
N ILE A 213 20.37 -13.52 -20.17
CA ILE A 213 21.27 -12.47 -19.69
C ILE A 213 22.45 -13.06 -18.92
N GLU A 214 22.25 -14.07 -18.08
CA GLU A 214 23.33 -14.74 -17.35
C GLU A 214 24.31 -15.42 -18.31
N VAL A 215 23.80 -16.11 -19.33
CA VAL A 215 24.62 -16.87 -20.28
C VAL A 215 25.31 -15.97 -21.31
N LYS A 216 24.57 -15.03 -21.92
CA LYS A 216 25.06 -14.21 -23.05
C LYS A 216 25.44 -12.79 -22.64
N GLY A 217 25.19 -12.40 -21.40
CA GLY A 217 25.38 -11.05 -20.87
C GLY A 217 24.29 -10.05 -21.29
N ARG A 218 23.45 -10.37 -22.28
CA ARG A 218 22.40 -9.47 -22.82
C ARG A 218 21.22 -10.25 -23.39
N ALA A 219 20.03 -9.67 -23.25
CA ALA A 219 18.79 -10.20 -23.81
C ALA A 219 18.54 -9.73 -25.26
N THR A 220 17.70 -10.50 -25.96
CA THR A 220 17.06 -10.10 -27.22
C THR A 220 15.62 -9.66 -26.95
N PHE A 221 15.04 -8.86 -27.84
CA PHE A 221 13.61 -8.53 -27.71
C PHE A 221 12.74 -9.77 -27.93
N PRO A 222 11.62 -9.91 -27.19
CA PRO A 222 10.73 -11.05 -27.30
C PRO A 222 10.00 -11.10 -28.65
N GLY A 223 9.25 -12.18 -28.87
CA GLY A 223 8.40 -12.36 -30.06
C GLY A 223 7.21 -11.39 -30.11
N LEU A 224 6.42 -11.49 -31.18
CA LEU A 224 5.22 -10.68 -31.38
C LEU A 224 4.10 -11.05 -30.40
N ASP A 225 4.00 -12.33 -30.07
CA ASP A 225 3.17 -12.91 -29.02
C ASP A 225 3.25 -12.13 -27.70
N MET A 226 4.46 -11.97 -27.16
CA MET A 226 4.65 -11.30 -25.87
C MET A 226 4.29 -9.81 -25.93
N LEU A 227 4.59 -9.15 -27.05
CA LEU A 227 4.19 -7.75 -27.27
C LEU A 227 2.66 -7.60 -27.28
N ILE A 228 1.96 -8.57 -27.85
CA ILE A 228 0.49 -8.61 -27.86
C ILE A 228 -0.03 -8.89 -26.44
N TYR A 229 0.57 -9.81 -25.68
CA TYR A 229 0.18 -10.05 -24.28
C TYR A 229 0.33 -8.80 -23.41
N LEU A 230 1.41 -8.03 -23.59
CA LEU A 230 1.58 -6.76 -22.89
C LEU A 230 0.52 -5.72 -23.28
N LYS A 231 0.11 -5.70 -24.55
CA LYS A 231 -1.00 -4.84 -25.00
C LYS A 231 -2.35 -5.31 -24.44
N ILE A 232 -2.63 -6.62 -24.43
CA ILE A 232 -3.85 -7.18 -23.87
C ILE A 232 -3.93 -6.89 -22.37
N THR A 233 -2.81 -6.99 -21.66
CA THR A 233 -2.74 -6.68 -20.22
C THR A 233 -3.22 -5.26 -19.90
N SER A 234 -2.93 -4.27 -20.77
CA SER A 234 -3.38 -2.88 -20.59
C SER A 234 -4.86 -2.67 -20.88
N LEU A 235 -5.48 -3.57 -21.65
CA LEU A 235 -6.90 -3.54 -21.97
C LEU A 235 -7.74 -4.28 -20.91
N LEU A 236 -7.19 -5.35 -20.32
CA LEU A 236 -7.88 -6.15 -19.32
C LEU A 236 -7.84 -5.54 -17.92
N PHE A 237 -6.71 -4.92 -17.53
CA PHE A 237 -6.47 -4.46 -16.16
C PHE A 237 -6.24 -2.94 -16.08
N PRO A 238 -6.61 -2.31 -14.94
CA PRO A 238 -6.40 -0.88 -14.74
C PRO A 238 -4.91 -0.53 -14.62
N THR A 239 -4.44 0.46 -15.38
CA THR A 239 -3.04 0.92 -15.35
C THR A 239 -2.79 2.14 -14.44
N SER A 240 -3.84 2.68 -13.80
CA SER A 240 -3.77 3.85 -12.92
C SER A 240 -3.26 3.55 -11.51
N ASP A 241 -3.49 2.33 -11.03
CA ASP A 241 -3.41 1.99 -9.61
C ASP A 241 -1.99 2.09 -9.07
N PHE A 242 -1.86 2.46 -7.79
CA PHE A 242 -0.54 2.60 -7.13
C PHE A 242 0.33 1.35 -7.34
N TRP A 243 -0.25 0.20 -7.05
CA TRP A 243 0.32 -1.12 -7.24
C TRP A 243 -0.78 -2.08 -7.71
N HIS A 244 -0.46 -2.95 -8.66
CA HIS A 244 -1.40 -3.94 -9.19
C HIS A 244 -0.65 -5.26 -9.49
N PRO A 245 -1.19 -6.44 -9.12
CA PRO A 245 -0.46 -7.72 -9.14
C PRO A 245 -0.02 -8.19 -10.53
N VAL A 246 -0.71 -7.76 -11.60
CA VAL A 246 -0.36 -8.11 -13.00
C VAL A 246 0.35 -6.96 -13.74
N VAL A 247 -0.28 -5.78 -13.74
CA VAL A 247 0.24 -4.57 -14.41
C VAL A 247 1.60 -4.13 -13.88
N THR A 248 1.85 -4.17 -12.57
CA THR A 248 3.15 -3.74 -12.02
C THR A 248 4.30 -4.66 -12.48
N PRO A 249 4.18 -6.00 -12.43
CA PRO A 249 5.14 -6.88 -13.08
C PRO A 249 5.31 -6.64 -14.59
N ALA A 250 4.20 -6.46 -15.34
CA ALA A 250 4.28 -6.14 -16.76
C ALA A 250 5.05 -4.83 -17.02
N PHE A 251 4.84 -3.83 -16.18
CA PHE A 251 5.54 -2.55 -16.24
C PHE A 251 7.04 -2.70 -16.00
N ILE A 252 7.44 -3.48 -14.99
CA ILE A 252 8.84 -3.79 -14.70
C ILE A 252 9.48 -4.57 -15.85
N TYR A 253 8.79 -5.59 -16.36
CA TYR A 253 9.25 -6.38 -17.51
C TYR A 253 9.49 -5.49 -18.74
N MET A 254 8.56 -4.59 -19.06
CA MET A 254 8.76 -3.61 -20.16
C MET A 254 9.97 -2.71 -19.92
N SER A 255 10.29 -2.34 -18.67
CA SER A 255 11.47 -1.52 -18.35
C SER A 255 12.76 -2.32 -18.57
N GLN A 256 12.76 -3.60 -18.18
CA GLN A 256 13.85 -4.52 -18.47
C GLN A 256 14.06 -4.67 -19.99
N LEU A 257 13.00 -4.76 -20.79
CA LEU A 257 13.11 -4.83 -22.25
C LEU A 257 13.81 -3.60 -22.84
N LEU A 258 13.48 -2.39 -22.39
CA LEU A 258 14.13 -1.17 -22.91
C LEU A 258 15.58 -1.00 -22.46
N THR A 259 15.96 -1.55 -21.30
CA THR A 259 17.30 -1.33 -20.70
C THR A 259 18.29 -2.45 -20.96
N LYS A 260 17.82 -3.70 -21.01
CA LYS A 260 18.66 -4.91 -21.11
C LYS A 260 18.74 -5.46 -22.53
N CYS A 261 17.72 -5.28 -23.38
CA CYS A 261 17.73 -5.81 -24.73
C CYS A 261 18.67 -5.03 -25.65
N ARG A 262 19.54 -5.74 -26.37
CA ARG A 262 20.45 -5.10 -27.33
C ARG A 262 19.75 -4.82 -28.65
N ILE A 263 19.95 -3.62 -29.20
CA ILE A 263 19.47 -3.26 -30.53
C ILE A 263 20.52 -3.64 -31.57
N THR A 264 20.17 -4.60 -32.42
CA THR A 264 21.04 -5.06 -33.51
C THR A 264 20.39 -4.94 -34.87
N THR A 265 19.08 -5.12 -34.92
CA THR A 265 18.30 -5.14 -36.16
C THR A 265 17.26 -4.02 -36.16
N LEU A 266 16.75 -3.70 -37.35
CA LEU A 266 15.63 -2.77 -37.49
C LEU A 266 14.35 -3.32 -36.83
N GLN A 267 14.18 -4.64 -36.74
CA GLN A 267 13.09 -5.26 -35.98
C GLN A 267 13.16 -4.91 -34.50
N ASP A 268 14.36 -4.95 -33.89
CA ASP A 268 14.56 -4.58 -32.48
C ASP A 268 14.14 -3.12 -32.22
N VAL A 269 14.44 -2.22 -33.16
CA VAL A 269 14.00 -0.81 -33.08
C VAL A 269 12.48 -0.70 -33.09
N ILE A 270 11.80 -1.40 -34.00
CA ILE A 270 10.34 -1.38 -34.10
C ILE A 270 9.70 -1.94 -32.83
N LYS A 271 10.21 -3.08 -32.31
CA LYS A 271 9.73 -3.68 -31.06
C LYS A 271 9.91 -2.73 -29.87
N GLY A 272 11.07 -2.10 -29.73
CA GLY A 272 11.33 -1.14 -28.66
C GLY A 272 10.46 0.13 -28.78
N LEU A 273 10.28 0.67 -29.99
CA LEU A 273 9.38 1.79 -30.24
C LEU A 273 7.92 1.44 -29.89
N PHE A 274 7.48 0.22 -30.20
CA PHE A 274 6.16 -0.27 -29.80
C PHE A 274 6.03 -0.33 -28.27
N ILE A 275 7.05 -0.81 -27.56
CA ILE A 275 7.07 -0.80 -26.08
C ILE A 275 7.03 0.64 -25.54
N CYS A 276 7.72 1.60 -26.17
CA CYS A 276 7.58 3.01 -25.79
C CYS A 276 6.16 3.54 -25.99
N CYS A 277 5.48 3.17 -27.08
CA CYS A 277 4.05 3.49 -27.27
C CYS A 277 3.19 2.91 -26.14
N LEU A 278 3.40 1.63 -25.80
CA LEU A 278 2.69 0.96 -24.71
C LEU A 278 2.93 1.66 -23.37
N PHE A 279 4.18 2.01 -23.04
CA PHE A 279 4.47 2.72 -21.80
C PHE A 279 3.69 4.03 -21.67
N LEU A 280 3.65 4.82 -22.74
CA LEU A 280 2.88 6.07 -22.74
C LEU A 280 1.38 5.83 -22.58
N GLU A 281 0.86 4.71 -23.08
CA GLU A 281 -0.52 4.30 -22.86
C GLU A 281 -0.78 3.93 -21.39
N TYR A 282 0.07 3.08 -20.80
CA TYR A 282 -0.02 2.68 -19.39
C TYR A 282 0.01 3.89 -18.45
N VAL A 283 0.86 4.86 -18.78
CA VAL A 283 1.13 6.05 -17.95
C VAL A 283 0.20 7.21 -18.28
N SER A 284 -0.57 7.15 -19.35
CA SER A 284 -1.42 8.26 -19.83
C SER A 284 -2.29 8.89 -18.73
N LEU A 285 -2.87 8.06 -17.87
CA LEU A 285 -3.70 8.49 -16.75
C LEU A 285 -2.90 8.73 -15.46
N SER A 286 -1.94 7.86 -15.13
CA SER A 286 -1.17 7.91 -13.87
C SER A 286 -0.06 8.98 -13.86
N ARG A 287 0.38 9.43 -15.04
CA ARG A 287 1.45 10.43 -15.26
C ARG A 287 2.76 10.14 -14.53
N ARG A 288 3.04 8.87 -14.21
CA ARG A 288 4.31 8.42 -13.62
C ARG A 288 5.47 8.67 -14.55
N PHE A 289 6.62 9.04 -13.99
CA PHE A 289 7.82 9.25 -14.79
C PHE A 289 8.50 7.93 -15.15
N VAL A 290 8.78 7.73 -16.45
CA VAL A 290 9.50 6.56 -16.98
C VAL A 290 10.80 7.00 -17.66
N PRO A 291 11.95 6.95 -16.98
CA PRO A 291 13.23 7.41 -17.53
C PRO A 291 13.72 6.54 -18.70
N GLU A 292 13.40 5.25 -18.71
CA GLU A 292 13.84 4.29 -19.72
C GLU A 292 13.33 4.67 -21.11
N VAL A 293 12.08 5.16 -21.21
CA VAL A 293 11.49 5.60 -22.48
C VAL A 293 12.26 6.79 -23.04
N ILE A 294 12.63 7.76 -22.21
CA ILE A 294 13.37 8.95 -22.66
C ILE A 294 14.78 8.57 -23.11
N ASN A 295 15.46 7.73 -22.34
CA ASN A 295 16.78 7.22 -22.69
C ASN A 295 16.75 6.40 -23.98
N PHE A 296 15.70 5.61 -24.19
CA PHE A 296 15.52 4.81 -25.39
C PHE A 296 15.27 5.68 -26.63
N LEU A 297 14.40 6.69 -26.53
CA LEU A 297 14.15 7.65 -27.61
C LEU A 297 15.41 8.45 -27.96
N LEU A 298 16.17 8.89 -26.95
CA LEU A 298 17.48 9.53 -27.15
C LEU A 298 18.44 8.59 -27.89
N GLY A 299 18.48 7.32 -27.51
CA GLY A 299 19.30 6.30 -28.16
C GLY A 299 18.93 6.04 -29.62
N ILE A 300 17.62 6.01 -29.95
CA ILE A 300 17.15 5.87 -31.33
C ILE A 300 17.60 7.05 -32.17
N LEU A 301 17.43 8.27 -31.66
CA LEU A 301 17.91 9.46 -32.35
C LEU A 301 19.43 9.42 -32.53
N HIS A 302 20.18 8.93 -31.54
CA HIS A 302 21.62 8.78 -31.65
C HIS A 302 22.03 7.80 -32.76
N ILE A 303 21.34 6.66 -32.93
CA ILE A 303 21.58 5.67 -34.00
C ILE A 303 21.19 6.19 -35.41
N SER A 304 20.39 7.26 -35.47
CA SER A 304 19.97 7.88 -36.73
C SER A 304 20.97 8.88 -37.30
N LEU A 305 22.00 9.23 -36.52
CA LEU A 305 22.93 10.31 -36.83
C LEU A 305 24.29 9.79 -37.31
N PRO A 306 24.98 10.53 -38.19
CA PRO A 306 26.35 10.20 -38.58
C PRO A 306 27.32 10.42 -37.41
N LYS A 307 28.39 9.63 -37.37
CA LYS A 307 29.44 9.69 -36.34
C LYS A 307 30.04 11.11 -36.21
N LYS A 308 29.81 11.76 -35.08
CA LYS A 308 30.44 13.05 -34.69
C LYS A 308 31.16 12.89 -33.35
N GLN A 309 32.37 13.44 -33.23
CA GLN A 309 33.30 13.19 -32.12
C GLN A 309 32.94 13.86 -30.78
N VAL A 310 32.08 14.89 -30.78
CA VAL A 310 31.64 15.57 -29.55
C VAL A 310 30.13 15.79 -29.63
N GLN A 311 29.38 15.11 -28.76
CA GLN A 311 27.92 15.06 -28.82
C GLN A 311 27.24 15.86 -27.71
N GLY A 312 27.96 16.27 -26.66
CA GLY A 312 27.37 17.09 -25.58
C GLY A 312 26.25 16.41 -24.78
N TYR A 313 25.97 15.13 -25.03
CA TYR A 313 25.02 14.29 -24.31
C TYR A 313 25.61 12.91 -24.02
N THR A 314 25.13 12.26 -22.96
CA THR A 314 25.52 10.91 -22.58
C THR A 314 24.45 9.90 -22.94
N VAL A 315 24.84 8.87 -23.67
CA VAL A 315 23.95 7.76 -24.05
C VAL A 315 24.02 6.68 -22.98
N VAL A 316 22.87 6.09 -22.64
CA VAL A 316 22.74 5.02 -21.63
C VAL A 316 22.58 3.66 -22.33
N HIS A 317 23.06 2.59 -21.71
CA HIS A 317 22.83 1.22 -22.16
C HIS A 317 21.31 0.98 -22.41
N PRO A 318 20.89 0.28 -23.49
CA PRO A 318 21.65 -0.62 -24.39
C PRO A 318 22.44 0.06 -25.51
N PHE A 319 22.29 1.37 -25.67
CA PHE A 319 22.97 2.14 -26.68
C PHE A 319 24.40 2.47 -26.21
N THR A 320 25.34 2.42 -27.13
CA THR A 320 26.76 2.67 -26.85
C THR A 320 27.27 3.79 -27.73
N PRO A 321 28.07 4.75 -27.22
CA PRO A 321 28.54 5.90 -27.99
C PRO A 321 29.49 5.50 -29.15
N VAL A 322 30.07 4.30 -29.07
CA VAL A 322 30.94 3.71 -30.10
C VAL A 322 30.46 2.29 -30.36
N GLY A 323 30.15 1.95 -31.62
CA GLY A 323 29.68 0.62 -31.98
C GLY A 323 29.38 0.43 -33.47
N LYS A 324 29.25 -0.83 -33.89
CA LYS A 324 28.95 -1.21 -35.28
C LYS A 324 27.53 -0.82 -35.73
N ASN A 325 26.60 -0.64 -34.79
CA ASN A 325 25.17 -0.42 -35.07
C ASN A 325 24.75 1.05 -34.96
N LEU A 326 25.71 1.98 -34.89
CA LEU A 326 25.46 3.41 -34.70
C LEU A 326 24.79 4.09 -35.90
N GLU A 327 24.78 3.46 -37.07
CA GLU A 327 24.23 4.01 -38.31
C GLU A 327 23.07 3.15 -38.82
N LEU A 328 22.46 2.32 -37.95
CA LEU A 328 21.42 1.37 -38.33
C LEU A 328 20.18 2.05 -38.93
N LEU A 329 19.87 3.27 -38.48
CA LEU A 329 18.73 4.08 -38.93
C LEU A 329 19.13 5.23 -39.85
N LEU A 330 20.43 5.36 -40.16
CA LEU A 330 20.91 6.41 -41.06
C LEU A 330 20.47 6.08 -42.49
N VAL A 331 19.80 7.03 -43.14
CA VAL A 331 19.43 6.95 -44.56
C VAL A 331 20.11 8.11 -45.28
N CYS A 332 21.03 7.79 -46.20
CA CYS A 332 21.80 8.78 -46.96
C CYS A 332 21.27 8.99 -48.40
N ASP A 333 20.40 8.10 -48.87
CA ASP A 333 19.93 8.11 -50.26
C ASP A 333 18.81 9.14 -50.49
N LYS A 334 19.15 10.23 -51.20
CA LYS A 334 18.22 11.35 -51.47
C LYS A 334 16.93 10.92 -52.19
N LYS A 335 17.01 9.93 -53.08
CA LYS A 335 15.85 9.39 -53.82
C LYS A 335 14.84 8.68 -52.89
N ASP A 336 15.35 8.05 -51.84
CA ASP A 336 14.51 7.33 -50.87
C ASP A 336 13.88 8.30 -49.87
N LEU A 337 14.55 9.41 -49.57
CA LEU A 337 13.97 10.51 -48.80
C LEU A 337 12.83 11.18 -49.58
N GLU A 338 13.04 11.53 -50.84
CA GLU A 338 12.03 12.22 -51.66
C GLU A 338 10.79 11.35 -51.96
N SER A 339 10.98 10.03 -52.07
CA SER A 339 9.87 9.08 -52.31
C SER A 339 9.12 8.66 -51.04
N TRP A 340 9.61 9.04 -49.87
CA TRP A 340 9.00 8.64 -48.61
C TRP A 340 7.67 9.36 -48.37
N GLN A 341 6.67 8.58 -47.98
CA GLN A 341 5.41 9.08 -47.44
C GLN A 341 5.14 8.41 -46.10
N LYS A 342 4.55 9.15 -45.17
CA LYS A 342 4.19 8.60 -43.87
C LYS A 342 3.21 7.44 -44.04
N GLN A 343 3.65 6.25 -43.64
CA GLN A 343 2.79 5.09 -43.46
C GLN A 343 2.78 4.70 -41.98
N ASN A 344 1.59 4.36 -41.47
CA ASN A 344 1.52 3.71 -40.17
C ASN A 344 2.24 2.38 -40.29
N LEU A 345 3.17 2.08 -39.37
CA LEU A 345 3.91 0.83 -39.36
C LEU A 345 2.99 -0.28 -38.82
N PRO A 346 2.46 -1.21 -39.65
CA PRO A 346 1.75 -2.36 -39.12
C PRO A 346 2.71 -3.22 -38.30
N LEU A 347 2.21 -3.75 -37.20
CA LEU A 347 2.97 -4.60 -36.27
C LEU A 347 3.48 -5.90 -36.95
N SER A 348 2.84 -6.31 -38.05
CA SER A 348 3.27 -7.43 -38.89
C SER A 348 4.60 -7.22 -39.62
N ILE A 349 5.15 -6.00 -39.65
CA ILE A 349 6.48 -5.75 -40.21
C ILE A 349 7.56 -6.47 -39.40
N VAL A 350 7.33 -6.70 -38.10
CA VAL A 350 8.29 -7.39 -37.22
C VAL A 350 8.61 -8.80 -37.73
N THR A 351 7.66 -9.48 -38.37
CA THR A 351 7.89 -10.81 -38.98
C THR A 351 8.36 -10.73 -40.44
N ARG A 352 7.88 -9.75 -41.22
CA ARG A 352 8.11 -9.66 -42.69
C ARG A 352 9.42 -9.01 -43.14
N LEU A 353 10.17 -8.36 -42.26
CA LEU A 353 11.33 -7.54 -42.65
C LEU A 353 12.49 -8.32 -43.31
N LYS A 354 12.47 -9.66 -43.31
CA LYS A 354 13.52 -10.48 -43.93
C LYS A 354 13.47 -10.48 -45.46
N GLU A 355 12.36 -10.05 -46.07
CA GLU A 355 12.10 -10.21 -47.52
C GLU A 355 11.94 -8.88 -48.29
N THR A 356 12.17 -7.73 -47.64
CA THR A 356 11.87 -6.41 -48.22
C THR A 356 12.99 -5.81 -49.06
N ASN A 357 12.62 -4.97 -50.02
CA ASN A 357 13.57 -4.20 -50.85
C ASN A 357 14.35 -3.17 -50.01
N THR A 358 15.55 -2.76 -50.48
CA THR A 358 16.40 -1.79 -49.77
C THR A 358 15.71 -0.43 -49.59
N THR A 359 14.91 -0.01 -50.56
CA THR A 359 14.12 1.24 -50.52
C THR A 359 13.00 1.18 -49.48
N GLU A 360 12.29 0.05 -49.39
CA GLU A 360 11.27 -0.20 -48.37
C GLU A 360 11.87 -0.19 -46.96
N MET A 361 13.06 -0.79 -46.79
CA MET A 361 13.79 -0.73 -45.52
C MET A 361 14.15 0.70 -45.14
N ASN A 362 14.58 1.53 -46.10
CA ASN A 362 14.85 2.95 -45.87
C ASN A 362 13.58 3.73 -45.49
N HIS A 363 12.45 3.44 -46.14
CA HIS A 363 11.16 4.03 -45.76
C HIS A 363 10.73 3.63 -44.35
N ILE A 364 10.97 2.38 -43.94
CA ILE A 364 10.68 1.91 -42.58
C ILE A 364 11.59 2.61 -41.56
N ARG A 365 12.88 2.80 -41.86
CA ARG A 365 13.81 3.57 -41.01
C ARG A 365 13.31 5.01 -40.80
N LEU A 366 12.90 5.69 -41.87
CA LEU A 366 12.36 7.05 -41.80
C LEU A 366 11.04 7.08 -41.00
N SER A 367 10.15 6.11 -41.20
CA SER A 367 8.92 5.98 -40.41
C SER A 367 9.18 5.74 -38.92
N CYS A 368 10.23 4.99 -38.55
CA CYS A 368 10.65 4.82 -37.16
C CYS A 368 11.12 6.15 -36.54
N LEU A 369 11.82 6.98 -37.31
CA LEU A 369 12.24 8.32 -36.85
C LEU A 369 11.07 9.28 -36.71
N ALA A 370 10.14 9.27 -37.66
CA ALA A 370 8.91 10.04 -37.56
C ALA A 370 8.08 9.66 -36.32
N LEU A 371 7.98 8.35 -36.02
CA LEU A 371 7.35 7.86 -34.80
C LEU A 371 8.11 8.32 -33.55
N CYS A 372 9.45 8.29 -33.57
CA CYS A 372 10.27 8.78 -32.47
C CYS A 372 9.99 10.26 -32.16
N PHE A 373 9.86 11.13 -33.18
CA PHE A 373 9.49 12.54 -32.98
C PHE A 373 8.08 12.70 -32.40
N ASP A 374 7.10 11.92 -32.87
CA ASP A 374 5.75 11.91 -32.31
C ASP A 374 5.73 11.44 -30.84
N LEU A 375 6.52 10.43 -30.50
CA LEU A 375 6.66 9.95 -29.12
C LEU A 375 7.33 10.98 -28.22
N ILE A 376 8.37 11.68 -28.70
CA ILE A 376 9.00 12.78 -27.95
C ILE A 376 8.00 13.89 -27.69
N LYS A 377 7.20 14.26 -28.69
CA LYS A 377 6.11 15.24 -28.54
C LYS A 377 5.11 14.80 -27.46
N LYS A 378 4.68 13.53 -27.48
CA LYS A 378 3.77 12.97 -26.46
C LYS A 378 4.41 12.95 -25.07
N CYS A 379 5.69 12.59 -24.96
CA CYS A 379 6.43 12.64 -23.69
C CYS A 379 6.52 14.07 -23.15
N ALA A 380 6.75 15.05 -24.03
CA ALA A 380 6.81 16.46 -23.64
C ALA A 380 5.47 16.96 -23.06
N ALA A 381 4.34 16.54 -23.66
CA ALA A 381 3.01 16.87 -23.15
C ALA A 381 2.67 16.15 -21.83
N LEU A 382 3.08 14.89 -21.68
CA LEU A 382 2.77 14.09 -20.49
C LEU A 382 3.57 14.57 -19.26
N TYR A 383 4.84 14.89 -19.45
CA TYR A 383 5.77 15.23 -18.37
C TYR A 383 5.88 16.73 -18.04
N GLU A 384 5.01 17.56 -18.61
CA GLU A 384 5.01 19.02 -18.39
C GLU A 384 4.93 19.41 -16.91
N SER A 385 4.22 18.63 -16.08
CA SER A 385 4.06 18.93 -14.65
C SER A 385 5.29 18.61 -13.81
N LEU A 386 6.32 17.95 -14.36
CA LEU A 386 7.50 17.57 -13.59
C LEU A 386 8.40 18.78 -13.30
N PRO A 387 8.88 18.96 -12.05
CA PRO A 387 9.77 20.07 -11.70
C PRO A 387 11.12 19.99 -12.44
N SER A 388 11.61 18.78 -12.70
CA SER A 388 12.88 18.52 -13.39
C SER A 388 12.75 18.34 -14.90
N PHE A 389 11.61 18.72 -15.51
CA PHE A 389 11.33 18.51 -16.93
C PHE A 389 12.46 19.01 -17.85
N HIS A 390 12.96 20.22 -17.60
CA HIS A 390 14.00 20.85 -18.43
C HIS A 390 15.32 20.08 -18.41
N GLU A 391 15.70 19.53 -17.26
CA GLU A 391 16.95 18.78 -17.12
C GLU A 391 16.84 17.40 -17.77
N VAL A 392 15.68 16.74 -17.63
CA VAL A 392 15.41 15.43 -18.22
C VAL A 392 15.37 15.50 -19.75
N MET A 393 14.73 16.54 -20.31
CA MET A 393 14.60 16.72 -21.76
C MET A 393 15.80 17.43 -22.40
N HIS A 394 16.76 17.93 -21.59
CA HIS A 394 17.93 18.65 -22.10
C HIS A 394 18.74 17.84 -23.12
N PRO A 395 19.11 16.57 -22.87
CA PRO A 395 19.88 15.78 -23.85
C PRO A 395 19.16 15.62 -25.19
N VAL A 396 17.83 15.41 -25.15
CA VAL A 396 16.99 15.28 -26.35
C VAL A 396 16.95 16.60 -27.11
N ARG A 397 16.79 17.73 -26.41
CA ARG A 397 16.81 19.06 -27.02
C ARG A 397 18.16 19.38 -27.67
N THR A 398 19.28 19.09 -27.00
CA THR A 398 20.63 19.28 -27.54
C THR A 398 20.82 18.46 -28.81
N LEU A 399 20.39 17.20 -28.80
CA LEU A 399 20.50 16.33 -29.96
C LEU A 399 19.68 16.87 -31.14
N LEU A 400 18.41 17.22 -30.92
CA LEU A 400 17.53 17.77 -31.95
C LEU A 400 18.12 19.06 -32.54
N THR A 401 18.55 20.02 -31.71
CA THR A 401 19.03 21.34 -32.18
C THR A 401 20.40 21.33 -32.85
N GLN A 402 21.35 20.52 -32.38
CA GLN A 402 22.75 20.61 -32.81
C GLN A 402 23.15 19.55 -33.83
N HIS A 403 22.47 18.40 -33.86
CA HIS A 403 22.96 17.23 -34.59
C HIS A 403 22.06 16.74 -35.72
N VAL A 404 20.74 16.97 -35.65
CA VAL A 404 19.78 16.48 -36.66
C VAL A 404 19.88 17.31 -37.95
N PRO A 405 20.15 16.69 -39.12
CA PRO A 405 20.20 17.39 -40.40
C PRO A 405 18.79 17.65 -40.94
N VAL A 406 18.11 18.68 -40.41
CA VAL A 406 16.71 19.02 -40.75
C VAL A 406 16.51 19.25 -42.26
N ASN A 407 17.48 19.90 -42.91
CA ASN A 407 17.42 20.29 -44.32
C ASN A 407 17.44 19.11 -45.29
N GLU A 408 17.86 17.93 -44.83
CA GLU A 408 17.92 16.73 -45.68
C GLU A 408 16.59 15.98 -45.67
N TYR A 409 15.78 16.13 -44.62
CA TYR A 409 14.53 15.39 -44.47
C TYR A 409 13.36 15.94 -45.30
N PRO A 410 12.37 15.09 -45.64
CA PRO A 410 11.14 15.52 -46.32
C PRO A 410 10.33 16.54 -45.51
N GLU A 411 9.58 17.42 -46.18
CA GLU A 411 8.77 18.49 -45.56
C GLU A 411 7.88 17.97 -44.42
N GLN A 412 7.20 16.83 -44.65
CA GLN A 412 6.35 16.21 -43.63
C GLN A 412 7.13 15.90 -42.35
N MET A 413 8.34 15.36 -42.45
CA MET A 413 9.18 15.01 -41.30
C MET A 413 9.72 16.25 -40.59
N GLN A 414 10.00 17.32 -41.34
CA GLN A 414 10.38 18.62 -40.79
C GLN A 414 9.25 19.21 -39.93
N GLU A 415 7.99 19.11 -40.35
CA GLU A 415 6.84 19.56 -39.54
C GLU A 415 6.77 18.84 -38.18
N TRP A 416 6.96 17.52 -38.15
CA TRP A 416 6.97 16.74 -36.91
C TRP A 416 8.14 17.11 -36.01
N TYR A 417 9.33 17.26 -36.59
CA TYR A 417 10.51 17.73 -35.89
C TYR A 417 10.29 19.11 -35.26
N HIS A 418 9.77 20.07 -36.03
CA HIS A 418 9.47 21.41 -35.53
C HIS A 418 8.36 21.39 -34.48
N SER A 419 7.33 20.56 -34.65
CA SER A 419 6.28 20.39 -33.65
C SER A 419 6.82 19.81 -32.34
N ALA A 420 7.71 18.83 -32.40
CA ALA A 420 8.34 18.23 -31.22
C ALA A 420 9.21 19.28 -30.51
N LEU A 421 10.10 19.95 -31.25
CA LEU A 421 10.94 21.01 -30.68
C LEU A 421 10.13 22.14 -30.04
N LYS A 422 9.07 22.61 -30.71
CA LYS A 422 8.20 23.66 -30.18
C LYS A 422 7.54 23.24 -28.86
N GLU A 423 7.08 21.99 -28.75
CA GLU A 423 6.54 21.48 -27.49
C GLU A 423 7.60 21.45 -26.37
N LEU A 424 8.85 21.08 -26.69
CA LEU A 424 9.94 21.10 -25.69
C LEU A 424 10.31 22.54 -25.25
N GLU A 425 10.30 23.51 -26.17
CA GLU A 425 10.74 24.88 -25.89
C GLU A 425 9.65 25.79 -25.31
N SER A 426 8.39 25.53 -25.64
CA SER A 426 7.25 26.33 -25.17
C SER A 426 7.05 26.28 -23.66
N LYS A 427 7.65 25.30 -22.97
CA LYS A 427 7.44 25.09 -21.54
C LYS A 427 8.29 26.04 -20.71
N VAL A 428 7.65 26.77 -19.79
CA VAL A 428 8.32 27.74 -18.92
C VAL A 428 9.21 27.01 -17.90
N LYS A 429 10.44 27.50 -17.71
CA LYS A 429 11.33 27.03 -16.64
C LYS A 429 10.79 27.49 -15.29
N ARG A 430 10.30 26.54 -14.47
CA ARG A 430 9.87 26.80 -13.09
C ARG A 430 10.82 26.09 -12.14
N TYR A 431 11.84 26.80 -11.65
CA TYR A 431 12.69 26.31 -10.57
C TYR A 431 12.15 26.84 -9.25
N THR A 432 11.39 26.01 -8.54
CA THR A 432 11.10 26.25 -7.13
C THR A 432 12.13 25.49 -6.31
N PRO A 433 12.83 26.13 -5.35
CA PRO A 433 13.76 25.41 -4.48
C PRO A 433 13.01 24.34 -3.70
N LEU A 434 13.64 23.17 -3.52
CA LEU A 434 13.06 22.10 -2.70
C LEU A 434 12.99 22.56 -1.25
N ILE A 435 11.80 22.50 -0.66
CA ILE A 435 11.55 22.82 0.74
C ILE A 435 11.31 21.50 1.46
N CYS A 436 12.13 21.19 2.47
CA CYS A 436 11.88 20.02 3.32
C CYS A 436 10.50 20.14 3.96
N GLU A 437 9.70 19.07 3.93
CA GLU A 437 8.38 19.06 4.55
C GLU A 437 8.50 19.44 6.04
N LYS A 438 7.89 20.57 6.40
CA LYS A 438 7.83 20.99 7.80
C LYS A 438 6.81 20.10 8.50
N LYS A 439 7.27 19.27 9.44
CA LYS A 439 6.36 18.52 10.32
C LYS A 439 5.51 19.52 11.09
N LYS A 440 4.19 19.30 11.10
CA LYS A 440 3.30 20.07 11.98
C LYS A 440 3.73 19.83 13.43
N PRO A 441 3.80 20.86 14.28
CA PRO A 441 4.15 20.67 15.68
C PRO A 441 3.15 19.72 16.33
N VAL A 442 3.65 18.76 17.11
CA VAL A 442 2.80 17.79 17.83
C VAL A 442 1.96 18.58 18.84
N PRO A 443 0.63 18.42 18.85
CA PRO A 443 -0.22 19.10 19.82
C PRO A 443 0.14 18.66 21.25
N LEU A 444 -0.04 19.56 22.21
CA LEU A 444 0.16 19.24 23.62
C LEU A 444 -0.71 18.05 24.02
N LYS A 445 -0.14 17.10 24.77
CA LYS A 445 -0.87 15.95 25.31
C LYS A 445 -2.03 16.47 26.18
N GLN A 446 -3.25 16.14 25.79
CA GLN A 446 -4.44 16.46 26.57
C GLN A 446 -4.65 15.36 27.61
N TYR A 447 -4.73 15.73 28.88
CA TYR A 447 -5.08 14.82 29.97
C TYR A 447 -6.57 14.93 30.28
N THR A 448 -7.25 13.80 30.41
CA THR A 448 -8.64 13.78 30.88
C THR A 448 -8.67 14.13 32.37
N PRO A 449 -9.39 15.19 32.79
CA PRO A 449 -9.48 15.52 34.20
C PRO A 449 -10.22 14.42 34.96
N LYS A 450 -9.70 14.06 36.14
CA LYS A 450 -10.38 13.11 37.03
C LYS A 450 -11.53 13.81 37.75
N ILE A 451 -12.72 13.78 37.15
CA ILE A 451 -13.93 14.37 37.73
C ILE A 451 -14.57 13.36 38.68
N VAL A 452 -14.66 13.69 39.97
CA VAL A 452 -15.41 12.92 40.96
C VAL A 452 -16.78 13.58 41.12
N LYS A 453 -17.87 12.84 40.85
CA LYS A 453 -19.24 13.33 41.07
C LYS A 453 -19.50 13.45 42.59
N VAL A 454 -19.39 14.66 43.14
CA VAL A 454 -19.73 14.93 44.54
C VAL A 454 -21.26 14.97 44.67
N LEU A 455 -21.86 13.89 45.17
CA LEU A 455 -23.32 13.80 45.40
C LEU A 455 -23.77 14.50 46.70
N GLU A 456 -22.87 14.65 47.68
CA GLU A 456 -23.17 15.25 48.98
C GLU A 456 -22.04 16.20 49.40
N PHE A 457 -22.35 17.49 49.56
CA PHE A 457 -21.39 18.48 50.05
C PHE A 457 -20.96 18.15 51.49
N GLY A 458 -19.64 18.06 51.72
CA GLY A 458 -19.06 17.92 53.07
C GLY A 458 -18.62 16.50 53.48
N ARG A 459 -18.96 15.46 52.72
CA ARG A 459 -18.38 14.12 52.94
C ARG A 459 -17.06 14.00 52.17
N LYS A 460 -15.98 13.65 52.86
CA LYS A 460 -14.69 13.34 52.23
C LYS A 460 -14.82 12.00 51.48
N GLN A 461 -15.15 12.06 50.19
CA GLN A 461 -15.15 10.89 49.32
C GLN A 461 -13.73 10.67 48.79
N GLY A 462 -13.03 9.72 49.39
CA GLY A 462 -11.68 9.32 48.98
C GLY A 462 -11.14 8.21 49.89
N GLY A 463 -10.34 7.31 49.32
CA GLY A 463 -9.76 6.14 50.00
C GLY A 463 -10.61 4.88 49.90
N SER A 464 -10.00 3.74 50.22
CA SER A 464 -10.69 2.45 50.35
C SER A 464 -11.72 2.50 51.49
N LYS A 465 -12.74 1.61 51.45
CA LYS A 465 -13.75 1.49 52.52
C LYS A 465 -13.09 1.30 53.89
N GLU A 466 -12.04 0.48 53.94
CA GLU A 466 -11.28 0.20 55.17
C GLU A 466 -10.62 1.45 55.76
N GLU A 467 -10.06 2.32 54.92
CA GLU A 467 -9.45 3.57 55.38
C GLU A 467 -10.50 4.54 55.95
N GLN A 468 -11.69 4.56 55.35
CA GLN A 468 -12.79 5.39 55.83
C GLN A 468 -13.31 4.89 57.18
N GLU A 469 -13.48 3.58 57.34
CA GLU A 469 -13.87 2.96 58.61
C GLU A 469 -12.83 3.20 59.70
N ARG A 470 -11.54 3.05 59.39
CA ARG A 470 -10.44 3.34 60.32
C ARG A 470 -10.47 4.80 60.78
N LYS A 471 -10.67 5.75 59.86
CA LYS A 471 -10.78 7.19 60.20
C LYS A 471 -12.01 7.46 61.08
N GLN A 472 -13.16 6.84 60.79
CA GLN A 472 -14.36 6.96 61.62
C GLN A 472 -14.14 6.39 63.03
N LEU A 473 -13.50 5.23 63.15
CA LEU A 473 -13.17 4.61 64.44
C LEU A 473 -12.24 5.51 65.27
N ILE A 474 -11.19 6.07 64.66
CA ILE A 474 -10.29 7.00 65.33
C ILE A 474 -11.05 8.24 65.82
N GLN A 475 -11.98 8.77 65.01
CA GLN A 475 -12.77 9.94 65.40
C GLN A 475 -13.71 9.63 66.56
N LYS A 476 -14.40 8.47 66.53
CA LYS A 476 -15.25 7.99 67.63
C LYS A 476 -14.42 7.83 68.90
N HIS A 477 -13.30 7.12 68.83
CA HIS A 477 -12.40 6.93 69.97
C HIS A 477 -11.94 8.26 70.59
N LYS A 478 -11.49 9.23 69.77
CA LYS A 478 -11.09 10.56 70.26
C LYS A 478 -12.26 11.33 70.90
N ARG A 479 -13.49 11.19 70.39
CA ARG A 479 -14.67 11.84 70.95
C ARG A 479 -15.04 11.25 72.31
N GLU A 480 -15.10 9.93 72.41
CA GLU A 480 -15.41 9.22 73.65
C GLU A 480 -14.35 9.50 74.72
N LEU A 481 -13.06 9.41 74.36
CA LEU A 481 -11.95 9.70 75.29
C LEU A 481 -12.01 11.15 75.82
N LYS A 482 -12.29 12.14 74.94
CA LYS A 482 -12.48 13.53 75.36
C LYS A 482 -13.75 13.72 76.21
N GLY A 483 -14.77 12.89 76.03
CA GLY A 483 -15.98 12.86 76.86
C GLY A 483 -15.66 12.35 78.27
N ALA A 484 -15.07 11.16 78.35
CA ALA A 484 -14.68 10.51 79.61
C ALA A 484 -13.75 11.39 80.45
N ILE A 485 -12.71 11.97 79.84
CA ILE A 485 -11.79 12.89 80.55
C ILE A 485 -12.54 14.12 81.09
N ARG A 486 -13.53 14.64 80.36
CA ARG A 486 -14.31 15.80 80.81
C ARG A 486 -15.18 15.45 82.02
N GLU A 487 -15.80 14.27 82.04
CA GLU A 487 -16.58 13.81 83.20
C GLU A 487 -15.69 13.55 84.42
N ILE A 488 -14.56 12.85 84.26
CA ILE A 488 -13.58 12.64 85.35
C ILE A 488 -13.12 13.97 85.96
N ARG A 489 -12.89 15.00 85.13
CA ARG A 489 -12.53 16.33 85.63
C ARG A 489 -13.66 16.99 86.42
N LYS A 490 -14.91 16.84 86.01
CA LYS A 490 -16.07 17.35 86.76
C LYS A 490 -16.24 16.61 88.09
N ASP A 491 -16.09 15.29 88.09
CA ASP A 491 -16.19 14.47 89.29
C ASP A 491 -15.09 14.83 90.30
N ASN A 492 -13.85 15.02 89.84
CA ASN A 492 -12.76 15.48 90.69
C ASN A 492 -13.05 16.88 91.28
N GLN A 493 -13.59 17.80 90.50
CA GLN A 493 -14.00 19.11 91.01
C GLN A 493 -15.12 19.01 92.04
N PHE A 494 -16.09 18.11 91.82
CA PHE A 494 -17.17 17.86 92.75
C PHE A 494 -16.64 17.29 94.07
N LEU A 495 -15.83 16.23 94.02
CA LEU A 495 -15.20 15.62 95.20
C LEU A 495 -14.36 16.64 95.99
N ALA A 496 -13.57 17.46 95.29
CA ALA A 496 -12.78 18.51 95.92
C ALA A 496 -13.65 19.54 96.67
N ARG A 497 -14.79 19.95 96.09
CA ARG A 497 -15.75 20.85 96.75
C ARG A 497 -16.38 20.20 97.99
N THR A 498 -16.80 18.94 97.90
CA THR A 498 -17.42 18.21 99.01
C THR A 498 -16.43 18.02 100.16
N GLN A 499 -15.19 17.60 99.87
CA GLN A 499 -14.13 17.47 100.86
C GLN A 499 -13.82 18.81 101.54
N LEU A 500 -13.77 19.91 100.77
CA LEU A 500 -13.54 21.24 101.33
C LEU A 500 -14.69 21.67 102.26
N SER A 501 -15.95 21.44 101.87
CA SER A 501 -17.10 21.73 102.75
C SER A 501 -17.06 20.92 104.04
N GLU A 502 -16.72 19.63 103.98
CA GLU A 502 -16.58 18.78 105.18
C GLU A 502 -15.44 19.27 106.09
N ILE A 503 -14.32 19.73 105.53
CA ILE A 503 -13.21 20.31 106.30
C ILE A 503 -13.66 21.61 106.97
N MET A 504 -14.35 22.51 106.25
CA MET A 504 -14.85 23.76 106.79
C MET A 504 -15.86 23.54 107.92
N GLU A 505 -16.77 22.57 107.77
CA GLU A 505 -17.75 22.22 108.80
C GLU A 505 -17.05 21.69 110.05
N ARG A 506 -16.12 20.73 109.90
CA ARG A 506 -15.29 20.20 110.99
C ARG A 506 -14.49 21.28 111.72
N ASP A 507 -13.90 22.22 110.98
CA ASP A 507 -13.16 23.34 111.55
C ASP A 507 -14.08 24.34 112.26
N SER A 508 -15.28 24.58 111.74
CA SER A 508 -16.28 25.45 112.37
C SER A 508 -16.78 24.85 113.69
N ASP A 509 -17.04 23.55 113.73
CA ASP A 509 -17.41 22.81 114.93
C ASP A 509 -16.29 22.81 115.96
N ARG A 510 -15.05 22.59 115.52
CA ARG A 510 -13.88 22.68 116.40
C ARG A 510 -13.72 24.08 116.98
N LYS A 511 -13.83 25.14 116.16
CA LYS A 511 -13.76 26.54 116.62
C LYS A 511 -14.88 26.88 117.59
N ARG A 512 -16.10 26.40 117.34
CA ARG A 512 -17.24 26.56 118.25
C ARG A 512 -16.96 25.90 119.61
N LYS A 513 -16.52 24.64 119.62
CA LYS A 513 -16.15 23.92 120.85
C LYS A 513 -15.03 24.64 121.62
N VAL A 514 -14.00 25.12 120.92
CA VAL A 514 -12.91 25.91 121.54
C VAL A 514 -13.43 27.22 122.14
N LYS A 515 -14.34 27.92 121.46
CA LYS A 515 -14.96 29.15 121.96
C LYS A 515 -15.85 28.90 123.18
N GLU A 516 -16.61 27.82 123.19
CA GLU A 516 -17.39 27.39 124.36
C GLU A 516 -16.48 27.09 125.56
N LEU A 517 -15.37 26.37 125.35
CA LEU A 517 -14.36 26.11 126.38
C LEU A 517 -13.72 27.40 126.91
N LEU A 518 -13.27 28.30 126.03
CA LEU A 518 -12.70 29.60 126.44
C LEU A 518 -13.72 30.48 127.16
N GLY A 519 -14.98 30.46 126.72
CA GLY A 519 -16.09 31.12 127.41
C GLY A 519 -16.27 30.59 128.83
N SER A 520 -16.25 29.27 129.00
CA SER A 520 -16.34 28.63 130.32
C SER A 520 -15.16 29.02 131.24
N LEU A 521 -13.94 29.08 130.70
CA LEU A 521 -12.75 29.54 131.44
C LEU A 521 -12.85 31.02 131.84
N ALA A 522 -13.37 31.88 130.96
CA ALA A 522 -13.58 33.29 131.27
C ALA A 522 -14.63 33.49 132.38
N THR A 523 -15.70 32.69 132.39
CA THR A 523 -16.70 32.70 133.47
C THR A 523 -16.06 32.30 134.81
N GLN A 524 -15.23 31.25 134.83
CA GLN A 524 -14.47 30.85 136.03
C GLN A 524 -13.55 31.97 136.54
N GLU A 525 -12.85 32.68 135.64
CA GLU A 525 -12.02 33.83 136.02
C GLU A 525 -12.87 34.99 136.59
N GLY A 526 -14.05 35.23 136.01
CA GLY A 526 -15.03 36.20 136.49
C GLY A 526 -15.53 35.88 137.90
N GLU A 527 -15.93 34.62 138.15
CA GLU A 527 -16.32 34.11 139.47
C GLU A 527 -15.18 34.26 140.49
N TRP A 528 -13.94 33.92 140.09
CA TRP A 528 -12.76 34.09 140.93
C TRP A 528 -12.51 35.56 141.29
N LYS A 529 -12.63 36.49 140.34
CA LYS A 529 -12.53 37.94 140.59
C LYS A 529 -13.66 38.45 141.50
N ALA A 530 -14.88 37.93 141.33
CA ALA A 530 -16.02 38.26 142.19
C ALA A 530 -15.77 37.79 143.64
N MET A 531 -15.28 36.56 143.82
CA MET A 531 -14.85 36.03 145.12
C MET A 531 -13.75 36.90 145.76
N LYS A 532 -12.76 37.34 144.97
CA LYS A 532 -11.68 38.23 145.41
C LYS A 532 -12.20 39.61 145.84
N ARG A 533 -13.19 40.18 145.14
CA ARG A 533 -13.85 41.45 145.53
C ARG A 533 -14.67 41.30 146.80
N ARG A 534 -15.39 40.17 146.97
CA ARG A 534 -16.16 39.86 148.18
C ARG A 534 -15.25 39.77 149.42
N LYS A 535 -14.08 39.13 149.28
CA LYS A 535 -13.04 39.09 150.32
C LYS A 535 -12.41 40.46 150.68
N ARG A 536 -12.55 41.50 149.84
CA ARG A 536 -12.04 42.85 150.12
C ARG A 536 -13.07 43.77 150.80
N LYS A 537 -14.34 43.37 150.86
CA LYS A 537 -15.44 44.16 151.46
C LYS A 537 -15.81 43.70 152.88
N ASN A 538 -15.33 42.53 153.30
CA ASN A 538 -15.27 42.08 154.69
C ASN A 538 -13.84 42.32 155.20
#